data_AF-A0A9D4HXS9-F1
#
_entry.id   AF-A0A9D4HXS9-F1
#
_cell.length_a   1.000
_cell.length_b   1.000
_cell.length_c   1.000
_cell.angle_alpha   90.00
_cell.angle_beta   90.00
_cell.angle_gamma   90.00
#
_symmetry.space_group_name_H-M   'P 1'
#
loop_
_entity.id
_entity.type
_entity.pdbx_description
1 polymer ?
#
loop_
_entity_poly.entity_id
_entity_poly.type
_entity_poly.pdbx_seq_one_letter_code
_entity_poly.pdbx_strand_id
1 'polypeptide(L)'
;MLSSVQKLGNVLVRKNMMNGAVQASNYATEATFETQPYKLHKLTEGPSTTVKMTRAEGLQFYKEMVTIRRMETVAANLYKSKAIRGFCHLYSGQASDLYTGV
;
A
#
# COMPACT_ATOMS: atom_id res chain seq x y z
N MET A 1 10.72 9.39 -64.52
CA MET A 1 10.80 9.34 -63.05
C MET A 1 9.42 9.68 -62.52
N LEU A 2 8.61 8.65 -62.26
CA LEU A 2 8.27 8.20 -60.90
C LEU A 2 7.47 9.30 -60.18
N SER A 3 6.13 9.28 -60.26
CA SER A 3 5.21 8.51 -59.41
C SER A 3 5.12 9.03 -57.97
N SER A 4 3.89 9.11 -57.48
CA SER A 4 3.46 9.32 -56.07
C SER A 4 3.25 10.81 -55.75
N VAL A 5 2.09 11.29 -55.28
CA VAL A 5 1.19 10.70 -54.29
C VAL A 5 -0.24 11.19 -54.57
N GLN A 6 -1.11 10.31 -55.07
CA GLN A 6 -2.56 10.48 -54.93
C GLN A 6 -2.99 9.87 -53.59
N LYS A 7 -3.75 10.67 -52.84
CA LYS A 7 -4.89 10.35 -51.96
C LYS A 7 -4.94 8.99 -51.27
N LEU A 8 -5.25 9.03 -49.96
CA LEU A 8 -6.09 8.12 -49.13
C LEU A 8 -5.46 8.11 -47.72
N GLY A 9 -6.14 8.34 -46.61
CA GLY A 9 -7.56 8.47 -46.33
C GLY A 9 -7.72 8.91 -44.87
N ASN A 10 -8.94 9.29 -44.49
CA ASN A 10 -9.32 9.60 -43.12
C ASN A 10 -8.99 8.41 -42.20
N VAL A 11 -8.00 8.58 -41.31
CA VAL A 11 -7.75 7.63 -40.23
C VAL A 11 -8.76 7.91 -39.13
N LEU A 12 -9.91 7.24 -39.22
CA LEU A 12 -10.86 7.04 -38.14
C LEU A 12 -10.18 6.22 -37.03
N VAL A 13 -9.47 6.87 -36.10
CA VAL A 13 -9.05 6.21 -34.85
C VAL A 13 -10.22 6.24 -33.87
N ARG A 14 -11.24 5.41 -34.14
CA ARG A 14 -12.11 4.88 -33.10
C ARG A 14 -11.51 3.57 -32.61
N LYS A 15 -10.95 3.58 -31.40
CA LYS A 15 -10.83 2.35 -30.60
C LYS A 15 -11.23 2.65 -29.16
N ASN A 16 -12.52 2.40 -28.89
CA ASN A 16 -12.99 2.00 -27.56
C ASN A 16 -12.25 0.71 -27.15
N MET A 17 -11.45 0.80 -26.10
CA MET A 17 -10.95 -0.28 -25.24
C MET A 17 -10.67 0.44 -23.93
N MET A 18 -11.40 0.24 -22.82
CA MET A 18 -11.36 -0.98 -22.02
C MET A 18 -12.58 -1.10 -21.09
N ASN A 19 -13.72 -1.60 -21.58
CA ASN A 19 -14.65 -2.34 -20.70
C ASN A 19 -14.09 -3.76 -20.53
N GLY A 20 -12.96 -3.86 -19.81
CA GLY A 20 -12.57 -5.14 -19.22
C GLY A 20 -13.55 -5.39 -18.10
N ALA A 21 -14.44 -6.37 -18.26
CA ALA A 21 -15.15 -6.96 -17.14
C ALA A 21 -14.08 -7.41 -16.14
N VAL A 22 -13.90 -6.63 -15.07
CA VAL A 22 -13.05 -7.02 -13.95
C VAL A 22 -13.71 -8.29 -13.41
N GLN A 23 -13.11 -9.43 -13.69
CA GLN A 23 -13.52 -10.70 -13.11
C GLN A 23 -13.52 -10.50 -11.59
N ALA A 24 -14.71 -10.48 -11.00
CA ALA A 24 -14.86 -10.33 -9.56
C ALA A 24 -14.41 -11.65 -8.92
N SER A 25 -13.13 -11.75 -8.60
CA SER A 25 -12.63 -12.85 -7.79
C SER A 25 -13.25 -12.72 -6.40
N ASN A 26 -13.95 -13.76 -5.96
CA ASN A 26 -14.48 -13.84 -4.59
C ASN A 26 -13.32 -13.97 -3.60
N TYR A 27 -12.89 -12.83 -3.04
CA TYR A 27 -11.93 -12.80 -1.93
C TYR A 27 -12.66 -13.07 -0.60
N ALA A 28 -11.96 -13.71 0.35
CA ALA A 28 -12.46 -13.86 1.70
C ALA A 28 -12.73 -12.47 2.33
N THR A 29 -13.84 -12.34 3.03
CA THR A 29 -14.27 -11.09 3.69
C THR A 29 -13.55 -10.86 5.01
N GLU A 30 -13.09 -11.93 5.66
CA GLU A 30 -12.37 -11.91 6.92
C GLU A 30 -11.34 -13.05 6.99
N ALA A 31 -10.36 -12.89 7.87
CA ALA A 31 -9.39 -13.91 8.21
C ALA A 31 -9.09 -13.87 9.73
N THR A 32 -8.79 -15.02 10.30
CA THR A 32 -8.39 -15.16 11.70
C THR A 32 -6.89 -15.43 11.77
N PHE A 33 -6.20 -14.75 12.69
CA PHE A 33 -4.76 -14.83 12.90
C PHE A 33 -4.46 -15.14 14.36
N GLU A 34 -3.40 -15.90 14.57
CA GLU A 34 -2.85 -16.17 15.90
C GLU A 34 -1.65 -15.24 16.15
N THR A 35 -1.66 -14.55 17.28
CA THR A 35 -0.63 -13.60 17.71
C THR A 35 0.19 -14.17 18.86
N GLN A 36 1.39 -13.63 19.04
CA GLN A 36 2.23 -14.03 20.16
C GLN A 36 1.64 -13.53 21.50
N PRO A 37 1.66 -14.34 22.56
CA PRO A 37 1.19 -13.93 23.87
C PRO A 37 2.09 -12.84 24.47
N TYR A 38 1.49 -11.89 25.18
CA TYR A 38 2.22 -10.82 25.84
C TYR A 38 2.83 -11.29 27.17
N LYS A 39 3.99 -10.74 27.51
CA LYS A 39 4.56 -10.90 28.86
C LYS A 39 3.72 -10.09 29.85
N LEU A 40 3.09 -10.78 30.80
CA LEU A 40 2.27 -10.14 31.84
C LEU A 40 3.11 -9.83 33.08
N HIS A 41 2.79 -8.72 33.74
CA HIS A 41 3.36 -8.37 35.04
C HIS A 41 2.23 -7.95 35.99
N LYS A 42 2.00 -8.75 37.05
CA LYS A 42 0.91 -8.57 38.03
C LYS A 42 -0.51 -8.56 37.43
N LEU A 43 -0.70 -9.25 36.31
CA LEU A 43 -2.01 -9.49 35.70
C LEU A 43 -2.24 -11.00 35.60
N THR A 44 -3.48 -11.43 35.82
CA THR A 44 -3.89 -12.83 35.76
C THR A 44 -4.21 -13.28 34.34
N GLU A 45 -4.71 -12.37 33.50
CA GLU A 45 -5.12 -12.64 32.12
C GLU A 45 -4.56 -11.57 31.17
N GLY A 46 -4.22 -11.99 29.96
CA GLY A 46 -3.69 -11.14 28.89
C GLY A 46 -4.70 -10.90 27.78
N PRO A 47 -4.38 -10.05 26.79
CA PRO A 47 -5.21 -9.89 25.61
C PRO A 47 -5.32 -11.22 24.82
N SER A 48 -6.43 -11.39 24.10
CA SER A 48 -6.67 -12.57 23.26
C SER A 48 -5.54 -12.77 22.25
N THR A 49 -5.06 -14.00 22.10
CA THR A 49 -4.07 -14.38 21.08
C THR A 49 -4.71 -14.60 19.71
N THR A 50 -6.02 -14.78 19.64
CA THR A 50 -6.75 -14.93 18.39
C THR A 50 -7.36 -13.59 17.99
N VAL A 51 -7.02 -13.10 16.80
CA VAL A 51 -7.51 -11.84 16.24
C VAL A 51 -8.19 -12.10 14.90
N LYS A 52 -9.40 -11.56 14.74
CA LYS A 52 -10.10 -11.53 13.46
C LYS A 52 -9.88 -10.19 12.78
N MET A 53 -9.56 -10.22 11.49
CA MET A 53 -9.37 -9.01 10.69
C MET A 53 -10.23 -9.11 9.42
N THR A 54 -10.99 -8.05 9.15
CA THR A 54 -11.74 -7.95 7.90
C THR A 54 -10.84 -7.53 6.74
N ARG A 55 -11.26 -7.83 5.51
CA ARG A 55 -10.56 -7.40 4.30
C ARG A 55 -10.41 -5.88 4.23
N ALA A 56 -11.44 -5.14 4.66
CA ALA A 56 -11.43 -3.68 4.62
C ALA A 56 -10.37 -3.09 5.55
N GLU A 57 -10.30 -3.59 6.79
CA GLU A 57 -9.29 -3.18 7.78
C GLU A 57 -7.88 -3.54 7.31
N GLY A 58 -7.68 -4.76 6.82
CA GLY A 58 -6.36 -5.18 6.30
C GLY A 58 -5.87 -4.32 5.14
N LEU A 59 -6.76 -3.93 4.23
CA LEU A 59 -6.41 -3.02 3.14
C LEU A 59 -6.10 -1.60 3.63
N GLN A 60 -6.84 -1.11 4.62
CA GLN A 60 -6.58 0.19 5.23
C GLN A 60 -5.21 0.22 5.90
N PHE A 61 -4.92 -0.75 6.77
CA PHE A 61 -3.62 -0.86 7.45
C PHE A 61 -2.47 -0.98 6.45
N TYR A 62 -2.63 -1.81 5.41
CA TYR A 62 -1.61 -1.93 4.36
C TYR A 62 -1.34 -0.59 3.67
N LYS A 63 -2.40 0.13 3.28
CA LYS A 63 -2.27 1.43 2.60
C LYS A 63 -1.56 2.45 3.46
N GLU A 64 -1.88 2.52 4.74
CA GLU A 64 -1.27 3.44 5.69
C GLU A 64 0.20 3.10 5.93
N MET A 65 0.53 1.83 6.20
CA MET A 65 1.92 1.38 6.38
C MET A 65 2.80 1.68 5.15
N VAL A 66 2.29 1.44 3.94
CA VAL A 66 3.01 1.75 2.70
C VAL A 66 3.17 3.26 2.52
N THR A 67 2.18 4.05 2.91
CA THR A 67 2.23 5.51 2.83
C THR A 67 3.36 6.05 3.72
N ILE A 68 3.42 5.60 4.98
CA ILE A 68 4.49 5.97 5.91
C ILE A 68 5.84 5.57 5.33
N ARG A 69 6.01 4.31 4.90
CA ARG A 69 7.29 3.83 4.33
C ARG A 69 7.77 4.67 3.14
N ARG A 70 6.86 5.08 2.26
CA ARG A 70 7.18 5.93 1.10
C ARG A 70 7.57 7.35 1.53
N MET A 71 6.81 7.93 2.46
CA MET A 71 7.10 9.25 3.04
C MET A 71 8.51 9.28 3.63
N GLU A 72 8.90 8.26 4.38
CA GLU A 72 10.23 8.18 4.98
C GLU A 72 11.36 8.05 3.97
N THR A 73 11.14 7.25 2.92
CA THR A 73 12.12 7.09 1.85
C THR A 73 12.38 8.43 1.16
N VAL A 74 11.32 9.21 0.91
CA VAL A 74 11.45 10.56 0.35
C VAL A 74 12.12 11.50 1.34
N ALA A 75 11.73 11.47 2.62
CA ALA A 75 12.36 12.29 3.67
C ALA A 75 13.86 12.01 3.81
N ALA A 76 14.28 10.74 3.75
CA ALA A 76 15.68 10.33 3.76
C ALA A 76 16.47 10.93 2.58
N ASN A 77 15.88 10.89 1.38
CA ASN A 77 16.50 11.45 0.18
C ASN A 77 16.59 12.98 0.25
N LEU A 78 15.54 13.64 0.75
CA LEU A 78 15.51 15.09 0.94
C LEU A 78 16.52 15.55 1.99
N TYR A 79 16.71 14.79 3.05
CA TYR A 79 17.74 15.03 4.06
C TYR A 79 19.16 14.93 3.46
N LYS A 80 19.42 13.91 2.65
CA LYS A 80 20.70 13.76 1.93
C LYS A 80 20.97 14.92 0.96
N SER A 81 19.94 15.36 0.24
CA SER A 81 20.02 16.51 -0.68
C SER A 81 20.11 17.89 0.02
N LYS A 82 20.10 17.92 1.37
CA LYS A 82 20.13 19.13 2.21
C LYS A 82 18.90 20.04 2.08
N ALA A 83 17.81 19.53 1.49
CA ALA A 83 16.51 20.19 1.47
C ALA A 83 15.87 20.20 2.86
N ILE A 84 16.02 19.11 3.63
CA ILE A 84 15.68 19.05 5.06
C ILE A 84 16.96 19.29 5.87
N ARG A 85 16.91 20.18 6.87
CA ARG A 85 18.03 20.56 7.75
C ARG A 85 17.69 20.27 9.21
N GLY A 86 18.71 20.26 10.08
CA GLY A 86 18.54 19.93 11.49
C GLY A 86 18.44 18.43 11.71
N PHE A 87 17.57 17.98 12.61
CA PHE A 87 17.38 16.55 12.89
C PHE A 87 16.26 15.95 12.03
N CYS A 88 16.44 14.72 11.57
CA CYS A 88 15.42 13.95 10.87
C CYS A 88 15.42 12.52 11.43
N HIS A 89 14.49 12.24 12.33
CA HIS A 89 14.31 10.93 12.92
C HIS A 89 13.31 10.16 12.07
N LEU A 90 13.78 9.14 11.38
CA LEU A 90 12.96 8.24 10.58
C LEU A 90 12.57 7.03 11.42
N TYR A 91 11.34 6.56 11.24
CA TYR A 91 10.77 5.38 11.87
C TYR A 91 11.29 4.13 11.15
N SER A 92 12.53 3.75 11.46
CA SER A 92 13.23 2.63 10.82
C SER A 92 12.53 1.29 11.09
N GLY A 93 11.60 0.91 10.20
CA GLY A 93 10.97 -0.41 10.21
C GLY A 93 9.88 -0.63 11.26
N GLN A 94 9.56 0.38 12.06
CA GLN A 94 8.57 0.30 13.15
C GLN A 94 7.13 0.55 12.66
N ALA A 95 6.88 0.72 11.36
CA ALA A 95 5.55 1.09 10.84
C ALA A 95 4.42 0.11 11.23
N SER A 96 4.74 -1.14 11.56
CA SER A 96 3.81 -2.11 12.17
C SER A 96 3.41 -1.74 13.59
N ASP A 97 4.34 -1.17 14.35
CA ASP A 97 4.23 -0.94 15.80
C ASP A 97 3.22 0.18 16.11
N LEU A 98 3.03 1.11 15.16
CA LEU A 98 2.04 2.18 15.26
C LEU A 98 0.60 1.65 15.32
N TYR A 99 0.33 0.45 14.76
CA TYR A 99 -1.01 -0.14 14.67
C TYR A 99 -1.19 -1.38 15.54
N THR A 100 -0.11 -2.04 15.96
CA THR A 100 -0.18 -3.10 16.98
C THR A 100 -0.37 -2.54 18.39
N GLY A 101 -0.33 -1.22 18.57
CA GLY A 101 -0.74 -0.57 19.82
C GLY A 101 0.17 -0.92 21.00
N VAL A 102 1.49 -0.93 20.77
CA VAL A 102 2.49 -1.06 21.84
C VAL A 102 2.72 0.27 22.54
#